data_AF-A0A9Q3PID4-F1
#
_entry.id   AF-A0A9Q3PID4-F1
#
_cell.length_a   1.000
_cell.length_b   1.000
_cell.length_c   1.000
_cell.angle_alpha   90.00
_cell.angle_beta   90.00
_cell.angle_gamma   90.00
#
_symmetry.space_group_name_H-M   'P 1'
#
loop_
_entity.id
_entity.type
_entity.pdbx_description
1 polymer ?
#
loop_
_entity_poly.entity_id
_entity_poly.type
_entity_poly.pdbx_seq_one_letter_code
_entity_poly.pdbx_strand_id
1 'polypeptide(L)'
;MTQERIKAYEKITKALTEAPLILMPDWNIPIKLYIDACGYGLRAALHQVQIIDYKPTGGPVCYISRQIKHYYLDGSAFEVITDCNAVKSLLSMKTPTDIC
;
A
#
# COMPACT_ATOMS: atom_id res chain seq x y z
N MET A 1 30.73 5.48 -1.26
CA MET A 1 29.65 4.91 -2.11
C MET A 1 30.19 4.90 -3.54
N THR A 2 30.18 3.76 -4.25
CA THR A 2 30.78 3.69 -5.61
C THR A 2 29.79 4.15 -6.68
N GLN A 3 30.30 4.69 -7.80
CA GLN A 3 29.45 5.19 -8.90
C GLN A 3 28.52 4.11 -9.46
N GLU A 4 28.99 2.87 -9.50
CA GLU A 4 28.20 1.72 -9.94
C GLU A 4 27.02 1.46 -9.01
N ARG A 5 27.21 1.57 -7.69
CA ARG A 5 26.13 1.40 -6.70
C ARG A 5 25.07 2.48 -6.83
N ILE A 6 25.47 3.72 -7.10
CA ILE A 6 24.54 4.83 -7.30
C ILE A 6 23.70 4.58 -8.56
N LYS A 7 24.35 4.26 -9.69
CA LYS A 7 23.65 3.93 -10.94
C LYS A 7 22.68 2.74 -10.78
N ALA A 8 23.09 1.71 -10.05
CA ALA A 8 22.23 0.55 -9.78
C ALA A 8 21.02 0.94 -8.92
N TYR A 9 21.23 1.75 -7.87
CA TYR A 9 20.16 2.25 -7.01
C TYR A 9 19.15 3.11 -7.78
N GLU A 10 19.63 4.05 -8.60
CA GLU A 10 18.79 4.89 -9.44
C GLU A 10 17.98 4.07 -10.44
N LYS A 11 18.60 3.06 -11.07
CA LYS A 11 17.91 2.15 -11.98
C LYS A 11 16.76 1.40 -11.30
N ILE A 12 16.99 0.89 -10.09
CA ILE A 12 15.95 0.18 -9.31
C ILE A 12 14.85 1.16 -8.90
N THR A 13 15.22 2.35 -8.41
CA THR A 13 14.26 3.37 -7.99
C THR A 13 13.36 3.74 -9.16
N LYS A 14 13.94 3.98 -10.34
CA LYS A 14 13.21 4.28 -11.57
C LYS A 14 12.24 3.16 -11.95
N ALA A 15 12.70 1.90 -11.93
CA ALA A 15 11.85 0.75 -12.21
C ALA A 15 10.72 0.56 -11.18
N LEU A 16 10.93 0.97 -9.93
CA LEU A 16 9.93 0.92 -8.86
C LEU A 16 8.91 2.06 -8.92
N THR A 17 9.21 3.17 -9.60
CA THR A 17 8.36 4.36 -9.65
C THR A 17 7.71 4.60 -11.00
N GLU A 18 7.96 3.73 -11.98
CA GLU A 18 7.47 3.87 -13.36
C GLU A 18 6.59 2.67 -13.77
N ALA A 19 5.82 2.88 -14.84
CA ALA A 19 5.13 1.80 -15.53
C ALA A 19 6.16 0.81 -16.13
N PRO A 20 5.83 -0.48 -16.23
CA PRO A 20 4.53 -1.11 -15.94
C PRO A 20 4.36 -1.55 -14.48
N LEU A 21 5.33 -1.28 -13.60
CA LEU A 21 5.25 -1.77 -12.22
C LEU A 21 4.26 -0.97 -11.38
N ILE A 22 4.35 0.36 -11.41
CA ILE A 22 3.38 1.22 -10.73
C ILE A 22 2.10 1.29 -11.55
N LEU A 23 1.00 0.86 -10.94
CA LEU A 23 -0.32 0.88 -11.54
C LEU A 23 -1.03 2.21 -11.29
N MET A 24 -1.83 2.64 -12.25
CA MET A 24 -2.76 3.75 -12.07
C MET A 24 -3.92 3.29 -11.17
N PRO A 25 -4.29 4.04 -10.11
CA PRO A 25 -5.38 3.63 -9.22
C PRO A 25 -6.72 3.54 -9.95
N ASP A 26 -7.51 2.52 -9.62
CA ASP A 26 -8.93 2.45 -10.00
C ASP A 26 -9.77 2.30 -8.73
N TRP A 27 -10.50 3.35 -8.39
CA TRP A 27 -11.28 3.49 -7.15
C TRP A 27 -12.52 2.58 -7.08
N ASN A 28 -12.89 1.94 -8.18
CA ASN A 28 -14.04 1.01 -8.22
C ASN A 28 -13.67 -0.41 -7.77
N ILE A 29 -12.38 -0.70 -7.58
CA ILE A 29 -11.86 -2.02 -7.24
C ILE A 29 -11.26 -1.96 -5.83
N PRO A 30 -11.41 -3.03 -5.02
CA PRO A 30 -10.87 -3.05 -3.67
C PRO A 30 -9.35 -2.91 -3.63
N ILE A 31 -8.88 -2.12 -2.66
CA ILE A 31 -7.45 -1.85 -2.45
C ILE A 31 -6.91 -2.76 -1.36
N LYS A 32 -5.70 -3.30 -1.55
CA LYS A 32 -4.96 -4.02 -0.51
C LYS A 32 -3.93 -3.10 0.12
N LEU A 33 -4.13 -2.79 1.39
CA LEU A 33 -3.24 -1.94 2.17
C LEU A 33 -2.29 -2.81 2.99
N TYR A 34 -1.06 -2.94 2.51
CA TYR A 34 0.02 -3.60 3.25
C TYR A 34 0.64 -2.61 4.21
N ILE A 35 0.72 -2.96 5.50
CA ILE A 35 1.29 -2.10 6.54
C ILE A 35 2.33 -2.89 7.32
N ASP A 36 3.51 -2.29 7.42
CA ASP A 36 4.60 -2.72 8.29
C ASP A 36 5.00 -1.57 9.23
N ALA A 37 5.14 -1.88 10.50
CA ALA A 37 5.49 -0.94 11.54
C ALA A 37 6.61 -1.51 12.39
N CYS A 38 7.66 -0.72 12.57
CA CYS A 38 8.73 -1.02 13.52
C CYS A 38 8.89 0.13 14.53
N GLY A 39 9.73 -0.07 15.55
CA GLY A 39 9.97 0.95 16.58
C GLY A 39 10.48 2.30 16.07
N TYR A 40 10.91 2.39 14.81
CA TYR A 40 11.43 3.62 14.20
C TYR A 40 10.45 4.29 13.21
N GLY A 41 9.44 3.58 12.71
CA GLY A 41 8.54 4.17 11.73
C GLY A 41 7.51 3.21 11.14
N LEU A 42 6.54 3.82 10.45
CA LEU A 42 5.46 3.15 9.74
C LEU A 42 5.72 3.22 8.23
N ARG A 43 5.51 2.11 7.54
CA ARG A 43 5.56 2.00 6.08
C ARG A 43 4.33 1.27 5.59
N ALA A 44 3.84 1.68 4.44
CA ALA A 44 2.73 0.99 3.80
C ALA A 44 2.88 0.97 2.28
N ALA A 45 2.20 0.02 1.65
CA ALA A 45 2.05 -0.05 0.21
C ALA A 45 0.60 -0.33 -0.13
N LEU A 46 0.06 0.47 -1.05
CA LEU A 46 -1.24 0.22 -1.66
C LEU A 46 -1.02 -0.69 -2.87
N HIS A 47 -1.69 -1.83 -2.88
CA HIS A 47 -1.70 -2.78 -3.99
C HIS A 47 -3.10 -2.91 -4.54
N GLN A 48 -3.19 -3.16 -5.84
CA GLN A 48 -4.46 -3.40 -6.51
C GLN A 48 -4.30 -4.49 -7.56
N VAL A 49 -5.35 -5.28 -7.75
CA VAL A 49 -5.42 -6.29 -8.81
C VAL A 49 -6.38 -5.78 -9.86
N GLN A 50 -5.87 -5.44 -11.04
CA GLN A 50 -6.62 -4.87 -12.16
C GLN A 50 -6.54 -5.78 -13.38
N ILE A 51 -7.50 -5.67 -14.30
CA ILE A 51 -7.43 -6.35 -15.59
C ILE A 51 -6.76 -5.42 -16.58
N ILE A 52 -5.51 -5.71 -16.93
CA ILE A 52 -4.72 -4.97 -17.91
C ILE A 52 -4.42 -5.94 -19.05
N ASP A 53 -4.72 -5.56 -20.29
CA ASP A 53 -4.54 -6.40 -21.48
C ASP A 53 -5.16 -7.81 -21.33
N TYR A 54 -6.40 -7.86 -20.82
CA TYR A 54 -7.16 -9.09 -20.58
C TYR A 54 -6.52 -10.06 -19.57
N LYS A 55 -5.56 -9.59 -18.78
CA LYS A 55 -4.88 -10.39 -17.75
C LYS A 55 -5.03 -9.75 -16.37
N PRO A 56 -5.29 -10.54 -15.32
CA PRO A 56 -5.25 -10.03 -13.95
C PRO A 56 -3.80 -9.69 -13.58
N THR A 57 -3.53 -8.40 -13.48
CA THR A 57 -2.22 -7.86 -13.10
C THR A 57 -2.35 -7.20 -11.73
N GLY A 58 -1.64 -7.77 -10.75
CA GLY A 58 -1.50 -7.20 -9.42
C GLY A 58 -0.25 -6.33 -9.36
N GLY A 59 -0.37 -5.13 -8.80
CA GLY A 59 0.78 -4.23 -8.72
C GLY A 59 0.58 -3.10 -7.72
N PRO A 60 1.69 -2.46 -7.31
CA PRO A 60 1.66 -1.34 -6.39
C PRO A 60 1.07 -0.12 -7.06
N VAL A 61 0.17 0.56 -6.36
CA VAL A 61 -0.39 1.85 -6.76
C VAL A 61 0.42 2.98 -6.12
N CYS A 62 0.82 2.81 -4.86
CA CYS A 62 1.54 3.83 -4.12
C CYS A 62 2.35 3.23 -2.97
N TYR A 63 3.57 3.72 -2.78
CA TYR A 63 4.36 3.48 -1.57
C TYR A 63 4.22 4.66 -0.61
N ILE A 64 3.96 4.36 0.66
CA ILE A 64 3.72 5.34 1.70
C ILE A 64 4.79 5.18 2.77
N SER A 65 5.48 6.27 3.08
CA SER A 65 6.36 6.37 4.24
C SER A 65 5.75 7.37 5.22
N ARG A 66 5.66 6.99 6.50
CA ARG A 66 5.01 7.75 7.59
C ARG A 66 3.48 7.62 7.58
N GLN A 67 2.74 8.65 7.17
CA GLN A 67 1.29 8.71 7.35
C GLN A 67 0.55 8.41 6.05
N ILE A 68 -0.44 7.53 6.15
CA ILE A 68 -1.44 7.31 5.10
C ILE A 68 -2.40 8.49 5.15
N LYS A 69 -2.62 9.14 4.01
CA LYS A 69 -3.61 10.22 3.91
C LYS A 69 -5.00 9.62 3.69
N HIS A 70 -5.98 10.08 4.45
CA HIS A 70 -7.33 9.50 4.47
C HIS A 70 -7.99 9.46 3.07
N TYR A 71 -7.76 10.47 2.22
CA TYR A 71 -8.35 10.54 0.89
C TYR A 71 -7.91 9.42 -0.08
N TYR A 72 -6.87 8.64 0.24
CA TYR A 72 -6.49 7.47 -0.56
C TYR A 72 -7.38 6.24 -0.30
N LEU A 73 -8.19 6.26 0.76
CA LEU A 73 -9.03 5.13 1.17
C LEU A 73 -10.48 5.54 1.33
N ASP A 74 -10.76 6.84 1.30
CA ASP A 74 -12.10 7.37 1.50
C ASP A 74 -13.06 6.87 0.40
N GLY A 75 -14.25 6.43 0.81
CA GLY A 75 -15.26 5.82 -0.06
C GLY A 75 -14.86 4.48 -0.71
N SER A 76 -13.64 3.98 -0.47
CA SER A 76 -13.13 2.76 -1.09
C SER A 76 -13.17 1.59 -0.11
N ALA A 77 -13.58 0.40 -0.58
CA ALA A 77 -13.38 -0.83 0.18
C ALA A 77 -11.89 -1.21 0.16
N PHE A 78 -11.31 -1.51 1.33
CA PHE A 78 -9.92 -1.96 1.40
C PHE A 78 -9.70 -3.06 2.43
N GLU A 79 -8.70 -3.89 2.16
CA GLU A 79 -8.23 -4.95 3.05
C GLU A 79 -6.90 -4.53 3.68
N VAL A 80 -6.81 -4.58 5.01
CA VAL A 80 -5.56 -4.30 5.73
C VAL A 80 -4.78 -5.59 5.93
N ILE A 81 -3.56 -5.63 5.42
CA ILE A 81 -2.63 -6.75 5.55
C ILE A 81 -1.45 -6.30 6.42
N THR A 82 -1.34 -6.90 7.59
CA THR A 82 -0.27 -6.61 8.56
C THR A 82 0.03 -7.86 9.37
N ASP A 83 1.27 -7.99 9.83
CA ASP A 83 1.70 -9.00 10.80
C ASP A 83 1.57 -8.50 12.25
N CYS A 84 1.27 -7.22 12.46
CA CYS A 84 1.12 -6.63 13.79
C CYS A 84 -0.21 -7.06 14.45
N ASN A 85 -0.09 -7.91 15.48
CA ASN A 85 -1.25 -8.39 16.25
C ASN A 85 -2.03 -7.25 16.92
N ALA A 86 -1.38 -6.17 17.36
CA ALA A 86 -2.07 -5.04 17.97
C ALA A 86 -3.00 -4.34 16.98
N VAL A 87 -2.57 -4.16 15.72
CA VAL A 87 -3.39 -3.57 14.66
C VAL A 87 -4.56 -4.50 14.31
N LYS A 88 -4.32 -5.82 14.20
CA LYS A 88 -5.40 -6.80 13.99
C LYS A 88 -6.44 -6.74 15.11
N SER A 89 -6.00 -6.70 16.36
CA SER A 89 -6.89 -6.58 17.52
C SER A 89 -7.71 -5.29 17.43
N LEU A 90 -7.09 -4.15 17.14
CA LEU A 90 -7.78 -2.86 17.00
C LEU A 90 -8.85 -2.88 15.90
N LEU A 91 -8.54 -3.47 14.75
CA LEU A 91 -9.49 -3.63 13.63
C LEU A 91 -10.66 -4.55 13.98
N SER A 92 -10.46 -5.50 14.90
CA SER A 92 -11.51 -6.40 15.39
C SER A 92 -12.33 -5.83 16.55
N MET A 93 -11.93 -4.69 17.13
CA MET A 93 -12.70 -4.06 18.19
C MET A 93 -14.01 -3.54 17.60
N LYS A 94 -15.13 -3.94 18.19
CA LYS A 94 -16.43 -3.35 17.87
C LYS A 94 -16.34 -1.85 18.11
N THR A 95 -16.71 -1.06 17.12
CA THR A 95 -16.85 0.38 17.31
C THR A 95 -17.82 0.61 18.47
N PRO A 96 -17.50 1.50 19.43
CA PRO A 96 -18.43 1.85 20.49
C PRO A 96 -19.53 2.72 19.87
N THR A 97 -20.47 2.08 19.20
CA THR A 97 -21.65 2.74 18.62
C THR A 97 -22.96 2.11 19.12
N ASP A 98 -22.88 1.14 20.04
CA ASP A 98 -24.04 0.52 20.70
C ASP A 98 -24.16 0.90 22.18
N ILE A 99 -23.73 2.11 22.56
CA ILE A 99 -24.00 2.70 23.88
C ILE A 99 -24.75 4.02 23.68
N CYS A 100 -25.94 3.93 23.08
CA CYS A 100 -27.01 4.91 23.20
C CYS A 100 -28.32 4.16 23.43
#